data_AF-A0A9W9YVL5-F1
#
_entry.id   AF-A0A9W9YVL5-F1
#
_cell.length_a   1.000
_cell.length_b   1.000
_cell.length_c   1.000
_cell.angle_alpha   90.00
_cell.angle_beta   90.00
_cell.angle_gamma   90.00
#
_symmetry.space_group_name_H-M   'P 1'
#
loop_
_entity.id
_entity.type
_entity.pdbx_description
1 polymer ?
#
loop_
_entity_poly.entity_id
_entity_poly.type
_entity_poly.pdbx_seq_one_letter_code
_entity_poly.pdbx_strand_id
1 'polypeptide(L)'
;MVDKPFTLGENFGYVFSLDEAYKFIGEFETQTTTKFTCYKADKDFGAIDYTKRSHNVCWEGKKAVQGVRIPFNGIPFICLGLKLYDCQHGKDRTVLAKKRRKEAAENGGIATKKPRVVQNIRKVNCTAQIKLREILMFPEFKIAKDTRSRRTVSSQRVRAALKTGNVHPERRIYIEFPSDSDHQNHLVGEAGGMCQPVDKRITNRIHELVADGIKDVKQVRSQVEFFVKNVLFRDKELPKTTNRRFYPTTKDIHTHVYNATAKNRKSSQESGVPDQLSSSTDIDISMVELVELPKESVSVVELPIANVAFDTNAASLLEVTRKLKDKNAGIC
;
A
#
# COMPACT_ATOMS: atom_id res chain seq x y z
N MET A 1 -25.81 11.35 3.13
CA MET A 1 -24.56 10.79 2.58
C MET A 1 -24.86 10.26 1.19
N VAL A 2 -24.20 10.82 0.18
CA VAL A 2 -24.44 10.47 -1.24
C VAL A 2 -23.62 9.23 -1.58
N ASP A 3 -24.23 8.24 -2.23
CA ASP A 3 -23.54 7.06 -2.77
C ASP A 3 -22.71 7.51 -3.99
N LYS A 4 -21.45 7.87 -3.76
CA LYS A 4 -20.56 8.44 -4.79
C LYS A 4 -19.21 7.74 -4.81
N PRO A 5 -18.53 7.71 -5.98
CA PRO A 5 -17.17 7.18 -6.06
C PRO A 5 -16.25 7.93 -5.10
N PHE A 6 -15.25 7.22 -4.59
CA PHE A 6 -14.30 7.73 -3.61
C PHE A 6 -13.50 8.89 -4.21
N THR A 7 -13.43 9.99 -3.48
CA THR A 7 -12.58 11.13 -3.82
C THR A 7 -11.52 11.33 -2.74
N LEU A 8 -10.31 11.69 -3.16
CA LEU A 8 -9.18 11.89 -2.26
C LEU A 8 -9.50 13.00 -1.25
N GLY A 9 -9.49 12.69 0.05
CA GLY A 9 -9.86 13.63 1.12
C GLY A 9 -11.17 13.31 1.84
N GLU A 10 -11.94 12.33 1.36
CA GLU A 10 -13.10 11.81 2.09
C GLU A 10 -12.73 10.56 2.90
N ASN A 11 -13.36 10.37 4.06
CA ASN A 11 -13.10 9.18 4.88
C ASN A 11 -13.91 7.95 4.43
N PHE A 12 -14.88 8.14 3.53
CA PHE A 12 -15.76 7.07 3.08
C PHE A 12 -16.18 7.25 1.61
N GLY A 13 -16.18 6.15 0.87
CA GLY A 13 -16.63 6.08 -0.52
C GLY A 13 -16.35 4.69 -1.10
N TYR A 14 -16.43 4.54 -2.43
CA TYR A 14 -16.13 3.27 -3.10
C TYR A 14 -15.27 3.43 -4.35
N VAL A 15 -14.59 2.35 -4.72
CA VAL A 15 -13.85 2.20 -5.97
C VAL A 15 -14.31 0.94 -6.72
N PHE A 16 -13.93 0.81 -7.98
CA PHE A 16 -14.39 -0.30 -8.83
C PHE A 16 -13.40 -1.46 -8.87
N SER A 17 -12.12 -1.20 -8.61
CA SER A 17 -11.07 -2.22 -8.60
C SER A 17 -10.34 -2.35 -7.27
N LEU A 18 -9.81 -3.54 -7.00
CA LEU A 18 -8.98 -3.79 -5.82
C LEU A 18 -7.65 -3.02 -5.90
N ASP A 19 -7.11 -2.86 -7.09
CA ASP A 19 -5.84 -2.15 -7.31
C ASP A 19 -5.99 -0.67 -6.98
N GLU A 20 -7.09 -0.05 -7.38
CA GLU A 20 -7.46 1.31 -6.94
C GLU A 20 -7.58 1.37 -5.43
N ALA A 21 -8.26 0.41 -4.80
CA ALA A 21 -8.43 0.40 -3.35
C ALA A 21 -7.07 0.36 -2.62
N TYR A 22 -6.15 -0.48 -3.08
CA TYR A 22 -4.80 -0.56 -2.51
C TYR A 22 -3.97 0.69 -2.79
N LYS A 23 -4.13 1.32 -3.96
CA LYS A 23 -3.51 2.60 -4.27
C LYS A 23 -3.98 3.69 -3.29
N PHE A 24 -5.28 3.81 -3.04
CA PHE A 24 -5.83 4.76 -2.06
C PHE A 24 -5.33 4.49 -0.64
N ILE A 25 -5.20 3.22 -0.22
CA ILE A 25 -4.59 2.90 1.07
C ILE A 25 -3.14 3.40 1.12
N GLY A 26 -2.34 3.17 0.08
CA GLY A 26 -0.95 3.62 0.01
C GLY A 26 -0.81 5.15 0.04
N GLU A 27 -1.70 5.86 -0.65
CA GLU A 27 -1.78 7.33 -0.64
C GLU A 27 -2.17 7.84 0.74
N PHE A 28 -3.20 7.27 1.37
CA PHE A 28 -3.62 7.62 2.71
C PHE A 28 -2.51 7.42 3.75
N GLU A 29 -1.82 6.28 3.70
CA GLU A 29 -0.66 6.00 4.57
C GLU A 29 0.48 7.01 4.38
N THR A 30 0.67 7.47 3.14
CA THR A 30 1.70 8.46 2.80
C THR A 30 1.32 9.85 3.30
N GLN A 31 0.06 10.26 3.13
CA GLN A 31 -0.45 11.56 3.57
C GLN A 31 -0.49 11.67 5.09
N THR A 32 -1.14 10.71 5.75
CA THR A 32 -1.30 10.70 7.22
C THR A 32 -0.04 10.23 7.94
N THR A 33 0.95 9.75 7.20
CA THR A 33 2.22 9.28 7.77
C THR A 33 1.97 8.14 8.76
N THR A 34 1.02 7.26 8.43
CA THR A 34 0.66 6.09 9.21
C THR A 34 0.89 4.81 8.40
N LYS A 35 0.86 3.68 9.10
CA LYS A 35 0.96 2.36 8.47
C LYS A 35 -0.13 1.49 9.02
N PHE A 36 -0.70 0.66 8.16
CA PHE A 36 -1.77 -0.26 8.46
C PHE A 36 -1.35 -1.69 8.11
N THR A 37 -1.82 -2.64 8.90
CA THR A 37 -1.53 -4.06 8.72
C THR A 37 -2.84 -4.82 8.68
N CYS A 38 -3.03 -5.61 7.63
CA CYS A 38 -4.19 -6.48 7.50
C CYS A 38 -4.18 -7.50 8.64
N TYR A 39 -5.25 -7.56 9.41
CA TYR A 39 -5.40 -8.56 10.48
C TYR A 39 -6.53 -9.56 10.20
N LYS A 40 -7.48 -9.18 9.34
CA LYS A 40 -8.60 -10.04 8.95
C LYS A 40 -8.90 -9.80 7.48
N ALA A 41 -9.01 -10.90 6.74
CA ALA A 41 -9.57 -10.92 5.40
C ALA A 41 -10.50 -12.13 5.32
N ASP A 42 -11.70 -11.92 4.79
CA ASP A 42 -12.56 -13.05 4.43
C ASP A 42 -11.94 -13.79 3.24
N LYS A 43 -12.10 -15.11 3.19
CA LYS A 43 -11.45 -15.98 2.18
C LYS A 43 -11.81 -15.58 0.74
N ASP A 44 -13.04 -15.13 0.54
CA ASP A 44 -13.58 -14.79 -0.77
C ASP A 44 -13.38 -13.31 -1.14
N PHE A 45 -12.71 -12.52 -0.29
CA PHE A 45 -12.41 -11.13 -0.61
C PHE A 45 -11.47 -11.05 -1.81
N GLY A 46 -11.91 -10.42 -2.89
CA GLY A 46 -11.20 -10.32 -4.15
C GLY A 46 -11.47 -11.48 -5.11
N ALA A 47 -12.23 -12.51 -4.71
CA ALA A 47 -12.55 -13.62 -5.60
C ALA A 47 -13.34 -13.15 -6.83
N ILE A 48 -13.01 -13.68 -8.01
CA ILE A 48 -13.74 -13.41 -9.25
C ILE A 48 -15.07 -14.16 -9.26
N ASP A 49 -15.05 -15.40 -8.76
CA ASP A 49 -16.22 -16.27 -8.72
C ASP A 49 -17.03 -16.06 -7.43
N TYR A 50 -18.13 -15.31 -7.57
CA TYR A 50 -19.09 -15.02 -6.51
C TYR A 50 -20.20 -16.08 -6.38
N THR A 51 -20.16 -17.16 -7.16
CA THR A 51 -21.20 -18.21 -7.14
C THR A 51 -20.89 -19.37 -6.20
N LYS A 52 -19.64 -19.46 -5.72
CA LYS A 52 -19.15 -20.55 -4.84
C LYS A 52 -19.93 -20.70 -3.53
N ARG A 53 -20.60 -19.65 -3.06
CA ARG A 53 -21.38 -19.67 -1.82
C ARG A 53 -22.74 -18.99 -2.01
N SER A 54 -23.69 -19.35 -1.15
CA SER A 54 -24.95 -18.64 -1.08
C SER A 54 -24.76 -17.28 -0.40
N HIS A 55 -25.25 -16.22 -1.04
CA HIS A 55 -25.19 -14.86 -0.50
C HIS A 55 -26.58 -14.35 -0.11
N ASN A 56 -26.61 -13.57 0.97
CA ASN A 56 -27.81 -12.84 1.36
C ASN A 56 -27.93 -11.55 0.54
N VAL A 57 -29.04 -11.41 -0.19
CA VAL A 57 -29.42 -10.15 -0.84
C VAL A 57 -29.74 -9.11 0.22
N CYS A 58 -29.02 -8.00 0.16
CA CYS A 58 -29.11 -6.85 1.05
C CYS A 58 -29.59 -5.62 0.28
N TRP A 59 -30.12 -4.65 1.02
CA TRP A 59 -30.66 -3.39 0.47
C TRP A 59 -30.01 -2.16 1.10
N GLU A 60 -29.38 -2.36 2.24
CA GLU A 60 -28.67 -1.36 3.02
C GLU A 60 -27.64 -2.07 3.91
N GLY A 61 -26.64 -1.32 4.38
CA GLY A 61 -25.62 -1.85 5.29
C GLY A 61 -26.21 -2.25 6.64
N LYS A 62 -26.19 -3.55 6.99
CA LYS A 62 -26.72 -4.07 8.27
C LYS A 62 -26.02 -3.54 9.52
N LYS A 63 -24.74 -3.17 9.40
CA LYS A 63 -23.94 -2.62 10.50
C LYS A 63 -23.34 -1.31 10.01
N ALA A 64 -23.62 -0.23 10.73
CA ALA A 64 -22.79 0.95 10.66
C ALA A 64 -21.43 0.58 11.23
N VAL A 65 -20.36 0.97 10.56
CA VAL A 65 -19.03 0.91 11.15
C VAL A 65 -18.54 2.35 11.22
N GLN A 66 -18.23 2.79 12.45
CA GLN A 66 -18.04 4.22 12.78
C GLN A 66 -19.12 5.16 12.21
N GLY A 67 -20.38 4.71 12.21
CA GLY A 67 -21.53 5.53 11.81
C GLY A 67 -21.84 5.55 10.32
N VAL A 68 -20.96 5.03 9.45
CA VAL A 68 -21.23 5.02 8.01
C VAL A 68 -21.76 3.66 7.57
N ARG A 69 -22.91 3.69 6.88
CA ARG A 69 -23.57 2.51 6.30
C ARG A 69 -23.81 2.77 4.82
N ILE A 70 -23.78 1.70 4.02
CA ILE A 70 -24.28 1.76 2.64
C ILE A 70 -25.76 2.19 2.72
N PRO A 71 -26.14 3.36 2.19
CA PRO A 71 -27.49 3.86 2.30
C PRO A 71 -28.45 3.05 1.42
N PHE A 72 -29.73 3.06 1.76
CA PHE A 72 -30.75 2.51 0.89
C PHE A 72 -30.91 3.39 -0.37
N ASN A 73 -30.58 2.83 -1.53
CA ASN A 73 -30.73 3.49 -2.85
C ASN A 73 -31.73 2.74 -3.76
N GLY A 74 -32.43 1.75 -3.21
CA GLY A 74 -33.36 0.89 -3.93
C GLY A 74 -32.68 -0.16 -4.82
N ILE A 75 -31.35 -0.26 -4.85
CA ILE A 75 -30.61 -1.25 -5.63
C ILE A 75 -30.20 -2.40 -4.68
N PRO A 76 -30.59 -3.66 -4.98
CA PRO A 76 -30.15 -4.79 -4.18
C PRO A 76 -28.67 -5.09 -4.42
N PHE A 77 -28.01 -5.64 -3.40
CA PHE A 77 -26.61 -6.05 -3.48
C PHE A 77 -26.31 -7.29 -2.65
N ILE A 78 -25.18 -7.94 -2.93
CA ILE A 78 -24.62 -9.00 -2.07
C ILE A 78 -23.24 -8.57 -1.55
N CYS A 79 -22.92 -8.97 -0.31
CA CYS A 79 -21.59 -8.80 0.25
C CYS A 79 -20.71 -10.01 -0.11
N LEU A 80 -19.58 -9.75 -0.76
CA LEU A 80 -18.58 -10.78 -1.09
C LEU A 80 -17.61 -11.00 0.07
N GLY A 81 -17.11 -9.92 0.66
CA GLY A 81 -16.17 -10.06 1.77
C GLY A 81 -15.85 -8.76 2.48
N LEU A 82 -15.14 -8.91 3.59
CA LEU A 82 -14.58 -7.85 4.38
C LEU A 82 -13.08 -8.04 4.52
N LYS A 83 -12.33 -6.95 4.40
CA LYS A 83 -10.90 -6.89 4.70
C LYS A 83 -10.64 -5.73 5.67
N LEU A 84 -9.99 -6.04 6.79
CA LEU A 84 -9.78 -5.11 7.90
C LEU A 84 -8.30 -4.96 8.19
N TYR A 85 -7.90 -3.71 8.35
CA TYR A 85 -6.54 -3.33 8.70
C TYR A 85 -6.55 -2.58 10.03
N ASP A 86 -5.61 -2.93 10.89
CA ASP A 86 -5.33 -2.15 12.10
C ASP A 86 -4.16 -1.21 11.83
N CYS A 87 -4.15 -0.05 12.47
CA CYS A 87 -2.95 0.75 12.56
C CYS A 87 -1.77 -0.10 13.08
N GLN A 88 -0.55 0.19 12.62
CA GLN A 88 0.68 -0.45 13.09
C GLN A 88 0.84 -0.33 14.61
N HIS A 89 0.31 0.74 15.20
CA HIS A 89 0.26 1.00 16.65
C HIS A 89 -0.98 0.43 17.35
N GLY A 90 -1.84 -0.30 16.62
CA GLY A 90 -3.07 -0.90 17.12
C GLY A 90 -2.87 -2.00 18.17
N LYS A 91 -3.95 -2.74 18.46
CA LYS A 91 -3.91 -3.85 19.41
C LYS A 91 -2.90 -4.92 18.99
N ASP A 92 -2.15 -5.46 19.94
CA ASP A 92 -1.34 -6.65 19.69
C ASP A 92 -2.24 -7.90 19.61
N ARG A 93 -2.52 -8.37 18.40
CA ARG A 93 -3.29 -9.60 18.18
C ARG A 93 -2.49 -10.87 18.38
N THR A 94 -1.16 -10.76 18.49
CA THR A 94 -0.25 -11.91 18.62
C THR A 94 0.08 -12.25 20.07
N VAL A 95 -0.50 -11.55 21.06
CA VAL A 95 -0.23 -11.77 22.49
C VAL A 95 -0.41 -13.23 22.90
N LEU A 96 -1.50 -13.87 22.49
CA LEU A 96 -1.76 -15.28 22.81
C LEU A 96 -0.74 -16.21 22.12
N ALA A 97 -0.37 -15.94 20.87
CA ALA A 97 0.65 -16.71 20.17
C ALA A 97 2.04 -16.54 20.81
N LYS A 98 2.38 -15.32 21.26
CA LYS A 98 3.61 -15.04 22.02
C LYS A 98 3.61 -15.78 23.35
N LYS A 99 2.48 -15.81 24.06
CA LYS A 99 2.32 -16.56 25.32
C LYS A 99 2.52 -18.05 25.09
N ARG A 100 1.84 -18.64 24.11
CA ARG A 100 1.99 -20.07 23.74
C ARG A 100 3.43 -20.42 23.35
N ARG A 101 4.13 -19.54 22.62
CA ARG A 101 5.56 -19.74 22.29
C ARG A 101 6.46 -19.69 23.53
N LYS A 102 6.15 -18.84 24.50
CA LYS A 102 6.87 -18.76 25.77
C LYS A 102 6.66 -20.04 26.59
N GLU A 103 5.40 -20.46 26.74
CA GLU A 103 5.02 -21.69 27.43
C GLU A 103 5.65 -22.93 26.76
N ALA A 104 5.67 -23.00 25.41
CA ALA A 104 6.31 -24.10 24.69
C ALA A 104 7.84 -24.12 24.85
N ALA A 105 8.50 -22.96 24.93
CA ALA A 105 9.93 -22.88 25.17
C ALA A 105 10.28 -23.26 26.63
N GLU A 106 9.42 -22.92 27.59
CA GLU A 106 9.56 -23.32 29.00
C GLU A 106 9.37 -24.85 29.17
N ASN A 107 8.52 -25.48 28.35
CA ASN A 107 8.27 -26.93 28.36
C ASN A 107 9.24 -27.74 27.47
N GLY A 108 10.44 -27.22 27.16
CA GLY A 108 11.48 -27.94 26.43
C GLY A 108 11.31 -27.99 24.90
N GLY A 109 10.39 -27.21 24.32
CA GLY A 109 10.28 -27.05 22.87
C GLY A 109 11.47 -26.30 22.26
N ILE A 110 11.80 -26.59 21.00
CA ILE A 110 12.90 -25.92 20.27
C ILE A 110 12.67 -24.41 20.27
N ALA A 111 13.54 -23.66 20.97
CA ALA A 111 13.50 -22.22 21.00
C ALA A 111 13.90 -21.67 19.63
N THR A 112 12.90 -21.33 18.79
CA THR A 112 13.17 -20.60 17.55
C THR A 112 13.87 -19.28 17.90
N LYS A 113 15.10 -19.09 17.39
CA LYS A 113 15.88 -17.85 17.61
C LYS A 113 14.98 -16.65 17.34
N LYS A 114 14.81 -15.78 18.34
CA LYS A 114 14.07 -14.54 18.15
C LYS A 114 14.83 -13.73 17.10
N PRO A 115 14.17 -13.27 16.01
CA PRO A 115 14.82 -12.38 15.08
C PRO A 115 15.29 -11.13 15.84
N ARG A 116 16.48 -10.63 15.51
CA ARG A 116 17.00 -9.38 16.07
C ARG A 116 16.00 -8.28 15.74
N VAL A 117 15.23 -7.83 16.73
CA VAL A 117 14.29 -6.73 16.57
C VAL A 117 15.11 -5.46 16.46
N VAL A 118 15.26 -4.96 15.23
CA VAL A 118 16.06 -3.76 14.94
C VAL A 118 15.50 -2.53 15.67
N GLN A 119 14.18 -2.46 15.88
CA GLN A 119 13.51 -1.46 16.72
C GLN A 119 12.18 -1.99 17.30
N ASN A 120 11.90 -1.66 18.56
CA ASN A 120 10.62 -1.99 19.23
C ASN A 120 9.52 -1.02 18.76
N ILE A 121 8.76 -1.42 17.73
CA ILE A 121 7.48 -0.75 17.43
C ILE A 121 6.51 -1.08 18.56
N ARG A 122 6.20 -0.10 19.42
CA ARG A 122 5.34 -0.30 20.58
C ARG A 122 3.88 -0.30 20.13
N LYS A 123 3.19 -1.43 20.31
CA LYS A 123 1.73 -1.51 20.20
C LYS A 123 1.14 -0.72 21.36
N VAL A 124 0.35 0.31 21.07
CA VAL A 124 -0.26 1.22 22.06
C VAL A 124 -1.79 1.14 22.07
N ASN A 125 -2.35 0.07 21.49
CA ASN A 125 -3.80 -0.14 21.40
C ASN A 125 -4.54 1.01 20.69
N CYS A 126 -3.95 1.55 19.62
CA CYS A 126 -4.65 2.48 18.74
C CYS A 126 -5.94 1.86 18.16
N THR A 127 -7.01 2.64 18.13
CA THR A 127 -8.34 2.24 17.63
C THR A 127 -8.53 2.44 16.12
N ALA A 128 -7.64 3.16 15.46
CA ALA A 128 -7.74 3.45 14.04
C ALA A 128 -7.69 2.19 13.17
N GLN A 129 -8.67 2.07 12.27
CA GLN A 129 -8.84 0.93 11.39
C GLN A 129 -9.26 1.37 9.99
N ILE A 130 -8.66 0.76 8.98
CA ILE A 130 -9.16 0.83 7.60
C ILE A 130 -10.04 -0.38 7.33
N LYS A 131 -11.21 -0.15 6.74
CA LYS A 131 -12.18 -1.21 6.46
C LYS A 131 -12.57 -1.21 5.00
N LEU A 132 -12.39 -2.36 4.36
CA LEU A 132 -12.75 -2.59 2.97
C LEU A 132 -13.92 -3.58 2.94
N ARG A 133 -15.01 -3.18 2.30
CA ARG A 133 -16.18 -4.04 2.08
C ARG A 133 -16.41 -4.17 0.58
N GLU A 134 -16.35 -5.40 0.12
CA GLU A 134 -16.59 -5.73 -1.27
C GLU A 134 -18.03 -6.17 -1.47
N ILE A 135 -18.71 -5.56 -2.43
CA ILE A 135 -20.09 -5.86 -2.79
C ILE A 135 -20.28 -5.99 -4.30
N LEU A 136 -21.33 -6.72 -4.68
CA LEU A 136 -21.90 -6.72 -6.03
C LEU A 136 -23.28 -6.10 -5.98
N MET A 137 -23.45 -4.99 -6.70
CA MET A 137 -24.72 -4.28 -6.87
C MET A 137 -25.45 -4.83 -8.10
N PHE A 138 -26.79 -4.83 -8.06
CA PHE A 138 -27.61 -5.30 -9.18
C PHE A 138 -28.60 -4.20 -9.64
N PRO A 139 -28.14 -3.21 -10.43
CA PRO A 139 -28.96 -2.07 -10.87
C PRO A 139 -30.23 -2.48 -11.62
N GLU A 140 -30.17 -3.55 -12.41
CA GLU A 140 -31.30 -4.11 -13.17
C GLU A 140 -32.50 -4.51 -12.29
N PHE A 141 -32.29 -4.71 -10.99
CA PHE A 141 -33.30 -5.18 -10.03
C PHE A 141 -33.75 -4.08 -9.07
N LYS A 142 -33.49 -2.81 -9.41
CA LYS A 142 -33.84 -1.63 -8.61
C LYS A 142 -35.34 -1.54 -8.34
N ILE A 143 -35.72 -1.18 -7.11
CA ILE A 143 -37.10 -0.93 -6.72
C ILE A 143 -37.37 0.58 -6.59
N ALA A 144 -38.51 1.04 -7.11
CA ALA A 144 -38.88 2.45 -7.08
C ALA A 144 -39.45 2.91 -5.71
N LYS A 145 -40.06 2.00 -4.95
CA LYS A 145 -40.59 2.29 -3.61
C LYS A 145 -40.14 1.20 -2.65
N ASP A 146 -39.76 1.62 -1.46
CA ASP A 146 -39.34 0.71 -0.41
C ASP A 146 -40.55 0.06 0.26
N THR A 147 -40.85 -1.19 -0.12
CA THR A 147 -41.86 -2.00 0.56
C THR A 147 -41.36 -3.42 0.73
N ARG A 148 -41.82 -4.10 1.80
CA ARG A 148 -41.42 -5.50 2.10
C ARG A 148 -41.70 -6.45 0.95
N SER A 149 -42.86 -6.30 0.29
CA SER A 149 -43.24 -7.10 -0.87
C SER A 149 -42.28 -6.88 -2.04
N ARG A 150 -41.98 -5.62 -2.40
CA ARG A 150 -41.05 -5.28 -3.49
C ARG A 150 -39.63 -5.78 -3.22
N ARG A 151 -39.13 -5.63 -1.98
CA ARG A 151 -37.83 -6.18 -1.56
C ARG A 151 -37.80 -7.70 -1.74
N THR A 152 -38.89 -8.39 -1.37
CA THR A 152 -38.97 -9.87 -1.46
C THR A 152 -38.97 -10.33 -2.92
N VAL A 153 -39.85 -9.76 -3.76
CA VAL A 153 -39.96 -10.10 -5.18
C VAL A 153 -38.63 -9.83 -5.91
N SER A 154 -38.03 -8.66 -5.70
CA SER A 154 -36.75 -8.35 -6.32
C SER A 154 -35.62 -9.26 -5.82
N SER A 155 -35.56 -9.57 -4.52
CA SER A 155 -34.56 -10.52 -3.99
C SER A 155 -34.70 -11.93 -4.58
N GLN A 156 -35.93 -12.39 -4.83
CA GLN A 156 -36.18 -13.66 -5.52
C GLN A 156 -35.69 -13.62 -6.98
N ARG A 157 -35.96 -12.52 -7.70
CA ARG A 157 -35.46 -12.32 -9.07
C ARG A 157 -33.94 -12.30 -9.14
N VAL A 158 -33.26 -11.61 -8.23
CA VAL A 158 -31.78 -11.62 -8.13
C VAL A 158 -31.26 -13.04 -7.91
N ARG A 159 -31.85 -13.79 -6.98
CA ARG A 159 -31.45 -15.19 -6.71
C ARG A 159 -31.69 -16.11 -7.90
N ALA A 160 -32.77 -15.91 -8.64
CA ALA A 160 -33.05 -16.69 -9.85
C ALA A 160 -32.02 -16.38 -10.94
N ALA A 161 -31.72 -15.10 -11.16
CA ALA A 161 -30.76 -14.66 -12.16
C ALA A 161 -29.32 -15.11 -11.83
N LEU A 162 -28.94 -15.10 -10.55
CA LEU A 162 -27.65 -15.64 -10.09
C LEU A 162 -27.51 -17.15 -10.37
N LYS A 163 -28.62 -17.91 -10.36
CA LYS A 163 -28.60 -19.34 -10.69
C LYS A 163 -28.49 -19.60 -12.20
N THR A 164 -29.09 -18.73 -13.02
CA THR A 164 -29.04 -18.86 -14.48
C THR A 164 -27.77 -18.29 -15.09
N GLY A 165 -26.95 -17.55 -14.31
CA GLY A 165 -25.72 -16.91 -14.77
C GLY A 165 -25.94 -15.67 -15.63
N ASN A 166 -27.19 -15.31 -15.93
CA ASN A 166 -27.52 -14.13 -16.72
C ASN A 166 -27.69 -12.90 -15.80
N VAL A 167 -26.57 -12.39 -15.28
CA VAL A 167 -26.53 -11.19 -14.43
C VAL A 167 -25.35 -10.31 -14.81
N HIS A 168 -25.57 -9.00 -14.78
CA HIS A 168 -24.53 -7.99 -14.95
C HIS A 168 -24.34 -7.20 -13.65
N PRO A 169 -23.68 -7.77 -12.63
CA PRO A 169 -23.44 -7.07 -11.39
C PRO A 169 -22.38 -5.98 -11.55
N GLU A 170 -22.55 -4.89 -10.81
CA GLU A 170 -21.55 -3.84 -10.68
C GLU A 170 -20.75 -4.07 -9.39
N ARG A 171 -19.44 -4.33 -9.54
CA ARG A 171 -18.53 -4.56 -8.40
C ARG A 171 -18.12 -3.23 -7.78
N ARG A 172 -18.27 -3.11 -6.46
CA ARG A 172 -17.84 -1.94 -5.69
C ARG A 172 -17.09 -2.36 -4.44
N ILE A 173 -16.01 -1.65 -4.15
CA ILE A 173 -15.22 -1.83 -2.92
C ILE A 173 -15.37 -0.55 -2.12
N TYR A 174 -16.19 -0.60 -1.07
CA TYR A 174 -16.32 0.50 -0.13
C TYR A 174 -15.10 0.54 0.77
N ILE A 175 -14.51 1.72 0.91
CA ILE A 175 -13.35 2.00 1.73
C ILE A 175 -13.76 2.99 2.82
N GLU A 176 -13.42 2.65 4.05
CA GLU A 176 -13.59 3.50 5.23
C GLU A 176 -12.21 3.73 5.83
N PHE A 177 -11.75 4.98 5.77
CA PHE A 177 -10.51 5.43 6.41
C PHE A 177 -10.84 5.97 7.81
N PRO A 178 -9.94 5.73 8.79
CA PRO A 178 -10.08 6.34 10.10
C PRO A 178 -9.88 7.85 10.01
N SER A 179 -10.57 8.59 10.87
CA SER A 179 -10.27 10.01 11.07
C SER A 179 -9.04 10.18 11.96
N ASP A 180 -8.49 11.39 12.00
CA ASP A 180 -7.39 11.72 12.91
C ASP A 180 -7.76 11.50 14.38
N SER A 181 -9.03 11.67 14.75
CA SER A 181 -9.52 11.40 16.12
C SER A 181 -9.52 9.91 16.49
N ASP A 182 -9.55 9.01 15.52
CA ASP A 182 -9.51 7.57 15.78
C ASP A 182 -8.10 7.09 16.15
N HIS A 183 -7.09 7.91 15.89
CA HIS A 183 -5.71 7.65 16.25
C HIS A 183 -5.45 7.98 17.72
N GLN A 184 -5.77 7.02 18.58
CA GLN A 184 -5.56 7.13 20.02
C GLN A 184 -4.16 6.66 20.44
N ASN A 185 -3.63 7.28 21.48
CA ASN A 185 -2.38 6.90 22.17
C ASN A 185 -1.09 7.00 21.33
N HIS A 186 -1.12 7.64 20.16
CA HIS A 186 0.08 8.00 19.40
C HIS A 186 -0.14 9.22 18.50
N LEU A 187 0.96 9.86 18.09
CA LEU A 187 0.95 10.99 17.16
C LEU A 187 0.79 10.51 15.71
N VAL A 188 0.12 11.33 14.89
CA VAL A 188 -0.19 11.11 13.47
C VAL A 188 0.12 12.38 12.66
N GLY A 189 0.19 12.27 11.34
CA GLY A 189 0.52 13.38 10.45
C GLY A 189 1.97 13.81 10.57
N GLU A 190 2.25 15.11 10.46
CA GLU A 190 3.61 15.66 10.56
C GLU A 190 4.27 15.32 11.90
N ALA A 191 3.51 15.32 12.99
CA ALA A 191 3.99 14.94 14.32
C ALA A 191 4.27 13.43 14.44
N GLY A 192 3.50 12.58 13.76
CA GLY A 192 3.76 11.15 13.65
C GLY A 192 4.97 10.83 12.74
N GLY A 193 5.21 11.66 11.72
CA GLY A 193 6.37 11.62 10.84
C GLY A 193 7.68 11.71 11.59
N MET A 194 7.75 12.53 12.64
CA MET A 194 8.92 12.60 13.51
C MET A 194 9.26 11.27 14.21
N CYS A 195 8.29 10.35 14.35
CA CYS A 195 8.48 9.03 14.95
C CYS A 195 8.69 7.92 13.92
N GLN A 196 8.52 8.19 12.61
CA GLN A 196 8.67 7.17 11.58
C GLN A 196 10.12 6.69 11.44
N PRO A 197 10.33 5.38 11.15
CA PRO A 197 11.64 4.88 10.81
C PRO A 197 12.10 5.47 9.47
N VAL A 198 13.40 5.73 9.38
CA VAL A 198 14.05 6.15 8.14
C VAL A 198 13.86 5.06 7.08
N ASP A 199 13.50 5.44 5.85
CA ASP A 199 13.26 4.48 4.76
C ASP A 199 14.54 3.65 4.53
N LYS A 200 14.37 2.35 4.26
CA LYS A 200 15.51 1.43 4.08
C LYS A 200 16.45 1.90 2.98
N ARG A 201 15.91 2.50 1.91
CA ARG A 201 16.73 3.01 0.80
C ARG A 201 17.62 4.17 1.25
N ILE A 202 17.11 5.05 2.11
CA ILE A 202 17.88 6.14 2.71
C ILE A 202 18.93 5.59 3.67
N THR A 203 18.55 4.62 4.51
CA THR A 203 19.49 3.98 5.43
C THR A 203 20.64 3.29 4.68
N ASN A 204 20.33 2.54 3.62
CA ASN A 204 21.33 1.90 2.78
C ASN A 204 22.24 2.95 2.12
N ARG A 205 21.66 4.05 1.61
CA ARG A 205 22.45 5.14 1.03
C ARG A 205 23.41 5.78 2.04
N ILE A 206 22.99 5.95 3.30
CA ILE A 206 23.89 6.43 4.37
C ILE A 206 25.03 5.43 4.60
N HIS A 207 24.74 4.13 4.60
CA HIS A 207 25.76 3.11 4.80
C HIS A 207 26.77 3.05 3.64
N GLU A 208 26.32 3.23 2.40
CA GLU A 208 27.19 3.38 1.21
C GLU A 208 28.12 4.58 1.37
N LEU A 209 27.59 5.76 1.70
CA LEU A 209 28.40 6.98 1.91
C LEU A 209 29.48 6.78 2.98
N VAL A 210 29.16 6.05 4.06
CA VAL A 210 30.12 5.73 5.11
C VAL A 210 31.19 4.73 4.66
N ALA A 211 30.83 3.78 3.78
CA ALA A 211 31.78 2.88 3.14
C ALA A 211 32.74 3.63 2.21
N ASP A 212 32.23 4.66 1.50
CA ASP A 212 33.02 5.58 0.68
C ASP A 212 33.86 6.58 1.50
N GLY A 213 33.80 6.49 2.84
CA GLY A 213 34.58 7.31 3.76
C GLY A 213 33.92 8.63 4.19
N ILE A 214 32.74 8.96 3.64
CA ILE A 214 31.99 10.17 4.00
C ILE A 214 31.26 9.93 5.33
N LYS A 215 31.84 10.48 6.41
CA LYS A 215 31.32 10.35 7.78
C LYS A 215 30.81 11.65 8.39
N ASP A 216 31.12 12.79 7.75
CA ASP A 216 30.62 14.08 8.23
C ASP A 216 29.09 14.15 8.07
N VAL A 217 28.40 14.45 9.17
CA VAL A 217 26.94 14.39 9.24
C VAL A 217 26.28 15.40 8.30
N LYS A 218 26.89 16.59 8.11
CA LYS A 218 26.34 17.60 7.20
C LYS A 218 26.48 17.15 5.75
N GLN A 219 27.63 16.61 5.37
CA GLN A 219 27.84 16.07 4.02
C GLN A 219 26.92 14.88 3.73
N VAL A 220 26.80 13.93 4.67
CA VAL A 220 25.88 12.79 4.52
C VAL A 220 24.45 13.29 4.34
N ARG A 221 24.02 14.30 5.10
CA ARG A 221 22.69 14.91 4.96
C ARG A 221 22.48 15.47 3.56
N SER A 222 23.38 16.30 3.06
CA SER A 222 23.27 16.90 1.72
C SER A 222 23.20 15.85 0.62
N GLN A 223 23.99 14.77 0.72
CA GLN A 223 23.97 13.66 -0.24
C GLN A 223 22.67 12.84 -0.18
N VAL A 224 22.12 12.64 1.02
CA VAL A 224 20.81 12.00 1.20
C VAL A 224 19.70 12.85 0.60
N GLU A 225 19.70 14.16 0.85
CA GLU A 225 18.72 15.10 0.27
C GLU A 225 18.79 15.11 -1.26
N PHE A 226 20.00 15.09 -1.83
CA PHE A 226 20.21 14.96 -3.27
C PHE A 226 19.65 13.63 -3.80
N PHE A 227 19.91 12.51 -3.11
CA PHE A 227 19.40 11.21 -3.48
C PHE A 227 17.86 11.14 -3.46
N VAL A 228 17.22 11.74 -2.45
CA VAL A 228 15.76 11.83 -2.37
C VAL A 228 15.22 12.58 -3.59
N LYS A 229 15.76 13.77 -3.89
CA LYS A 229 15.27 14.62 -4.98
C LYS A 229 15.53 14.01 -6.36
N ASN A 230 16.74 13.53 -6.60
CA ASN A 230 17.21 13.20 -7.96
C ASN A 230 17.14 11.71 -8.30
N VAL A 231 16.90 10.84 -7.32
CA VAL A 231 16.82 9.38 -7.54
C VAL A 231 15.48 8.83 -7.10
N LEU A 232 15.02 9.13 -5.87
CA LEU A 232 13.76 8.56 -5.38
C LEU A 232 12.52 9.26 -5.96
N PHE A 233 12.59 10.56 -6.21
CA PHE A 233 11.46 11.40 -6.61
C PHE A 233 11.74 12.27 -7.85
N ARG A 234 12.61 11.81 -8.77
CA ARG A 234 13.00 12.57 -9.98
C ARG A 234 11.79 13.09 -10.78
N ASP A 235 10.75 12.27 -10.89
CA ASP A 235 9.54 12.58 -11.69
C ASP A 235 8.26 12.50 -10.85
N LYS A 236 8.37 12.69 -9.53
CA LYS A 236 7.24 12.56 -8.58
C LYS A 236 7.17 13.78 -7.67
N GLU A 237 6.00 14.01 -7.09
CA GLU A 237 5.85 15.03 -6.05
C GLU A 237 6.81 14.76 -4.88
N LEU A 238 7.57 15.79 -4.50
CA LEU A 238 8.57 15.69 -3.45
C LEU A 238 7.90 15.58 -2.09
N PRO A 239 8.33 14.64 -1.22
CA PRO A 239 7.90 14.64 0.16
C PRO A 239 8.34 15.92 0.85
N LYS A 240 7.54 16.40 1.80
CA LYS A 240 7.93 17.52 2.67
C LYS A 240 9.23 17.20 3.40
N THR A 241 10.09 18.21 3.57
CA THR A 241 11.38 18.07 4.30
C THR A 241 11.21 17.73 5.77
N THR A 242 10.02 17.95 6.34
CA THR A 242 9.63 17.53 7.70
C THR A 242 9.40 16.02 7.83
N ASN A 243 9.27 15.30 6.70
CA ASN A 243 9.03 13.87 6.71
C ASN A 243 10.33 13.09 6.99
N ARG A 244 10.55 12.73 8.27
CA ARG A 244 11.73 12.00 8.78
C ARG A 244 12.02 10.69 8.03
N ARG A 245 11.00 10.07 7.41
CA ARG A 245 11.18 8.84 6.63
C ARG A 245 12.12 9.04 5.43
N PHE A 246 12.02 10.17 4.76
CA PHE A 246 12.87 10.52 3.61
C PHE A 246 13.97 11.52 3.97
N TYR A 247 13.70 12.39 4.93
CA TYR A 247 14.61 13.44 5.41
C TYR A 247 15.00 13.17 6.87
N PRO A 248 15.94 12.23 7.12
CA PRO A 248 16.33 11.84 8.47
C PRO A 248 16.88 13.03 9.27
N THR A 249 16.65 13.03 10.59
CA THR A 249 17.19 14.07 11.47
C THR A 249 18.71 13.93 11.61
N THR A 250 19.38 14.99 12.05
CA THR A 250 20.82 14.96 12.36
C THR A 250 21.17 13.82 13.33
N LYS A 251 20.28 13.55 14.31
CA LYS A 251 20.43 12.44 15.26
C LYS A 251 20.36 11.08 14.57
N ASP A 252 19.41 10.90 13.65
CA ASP A 252 19.27 9.65 12.88
C ASP A 252 20.52 9.39 12.04
N ILE A 253 20.98 10.41 11.31
CA ILE A 253 22.19 10.31 10.48
C ILE A 253 23.38 9.94 11.35
N HIS A 254 23.58 10.63 12.49
CA HIS A 254 24.65 10.31 13.41
C HIS A 254 24.60 8.84 13.89
N THR A 255 23.42 8.36 14.29
CA THR A 255 23.21 6.96 14.69
C THR A 255 23.54 5.98 13.57
N HIS A 256 23.09 6.25 12.34
CA HIS A 256 23.37 5.38 11.19
C HIS A 256 24.84 5.40 10.78
N VAL A 257 25.49 6.56 10.79
CA VAL A 257 26.94 6.70 10.53
C VAL A 257 27.75 5.93 11.56
N TYR A 258 27.40 6.06 12.85
CA TYR A 258 28.04 5.30 13.92
C TYR A 258 27.87 3.79 13.73
N ASN A 259 26.64 3.32 13.48
CA ASN A 259 26.35 1.90 13.29
C ASN A 259 27.06 1.32 12.06
N ALA A 260 27.08 2.07 10.95
CA ALA A 260 27.79 1.68 9.73
C ALA A 260 29.30 1.60 9.96
N THR A 261 29.88 2.59 10.65
CA THR A 261 31.31 2.59 11.00
C THR A 261 31.67 1.40 11.90
N ALA A 262 30.84 1.11 12.91
CA ALA A 262 31.04 -0.02 13.80
C ALA A 262 30.90 -1.37 13.06
N LYS A 263 29.98 -1.46 12.09
CA LYS A 263 29.83 -2.65 11.25
C LYS A 263 31.05 -2.87 10.36
N ASN A 264 31.55 -1.81 9.72
CA ASN A 264 32.74 -1.87 8.86
C ASN A 264 34.00 -2.29 9.64
N ARG A 265 34.14 -1.85 10.91
CA ARG A 265 35.24 -2.29 11.78
C ARG A 265 35.19 -3.80 12.08
N LYS A 266 34.01 -4.36 12.28
CA LYS A 266 33.84 -5.80 12.56
C LYS A 266 34.16 -6.65 11.34
N SER A 267 33.75 -6.23 10.14
CA SER A 267 34.12 -6.93 8.89
C SER A 267 35.62 -6.89 8.59
N SER A 268 36.33 -5.84 9.03
CA SER A 268 37.79 -5.77 8.90
C SER A 268 38.56 -6.61 9.93
N GLN A 269 37.93 -7.00 11.04
CA GLN A 269 38.56 -7.86 12.05
C GLN A 269 38.38 -9.37 11.78
N GLU A 270 37.41 -9.76 10.96
CA GLU A 270 37.22 -11.15 10.50
C GLU A 270 38.12 -11.53 9.30
N SER A 271 38.89 -10.60 8.74
CA SER A 271 39.67 -10.80 7.51
C SER A 271 41.18 -11.00 7.71
N GLY A 272 41.65 -11.42 8.89
CA GLY A 272 43.07 -11.76 9.07
C GLY A 272 43.39 -12.65 10.25
N VAL A 273 43.40 -13.98 10.05
CA VAL A 273 44.37 -15.01 10.53
C VAL A 273 44.01 -16.36 9.85
N PRO A 274 44.96 -17.13 9.26
CA PRO A 274 44.77 -18.55 8.91
C PRO A 274 45.28 -19.51 10.02
N ASP A 275 44.72 -20.74 10.03
CA ASP A 275 45.14 -21.97 10.74
C ASP A 275 44.84 -22.10 12.26
N GLN A 276 44.33 -23.19 12.85
CA GLN A 276 44.03 -24.59 12.45
C GLN A 276 42.93 -25.16 13.39
N LEU A 277 42.30 -26.26 12.93
CA LEU A 277 41.81 -27.43 13.68
C LEU A 277 40.28 -27.67 13.87
N SER A 278 39.78 -28.43 12.88
CA SER A 278 38.82 -29.55 12.90
C SER A 278 37.42 -29.41 13.54
N SER A 279 36.38 -29.50 12.70
CA SER A 279 35.76 -30.81 12.40
C SER A 279 34.84 -30.72 11.19
N SER A 280 35.16 -31.51 10.17
CA SER A 280 34.31 -31.74 9.02
C SER A 280 33.13 -32.63 9.41
N THR A 281 31.95 -32.34 8.89
CA THR A 281 31.17 -33.32 8.11
C THR A 281 30.12 -32.58 7.29
N ASP A 282 30.06 -33.02 6.05
CA ASP A 282 29.35 -32.47 4.91
C ASP A 282 27.83 -32.49 5.08
N ILE A 283 27.15 -31.46 4.58
CA ILE A 283 25.80 -31.62 4.04
C ILE A 283 25.73 -30.91 2.68
N ASP A 284 25.68 -31.78 1.68
CA ASP A 284 25.27 -31.62 0.29
C ASP A 284 24.07 -30.66 0.13
N ILE A 285 24.23 -29.64 -0.72
CA ILE A 285 23.11 -28.88 -1.29
C ILE A 285 23.07 -29.25 -2.77
N SER A 286 22.47 -30.39 -3.05
CA SER A 286 21.98 -30.75 -4.37
C SER A 286 20.53 -30.26 -4.52
N MET A 287 20.28 -29.69 -5.71
CA MET A 287 18.98 -29.41 -6.33
C MET A 287 18.05 -28.37 -5.67
N VAL A 288 18.14 -27.14 -6.20
CA VAL A 288 16.94 -26.37 -6.52
C VAL A 288 16.72 -26.45 -8.03
N GLU A 289 15.71 -27.23 -8.39
CA GLU A 289 15.12 -27.39 -9.70
C GLU A 289 14.67 -26.03 -10.24
N LEU A 290 15.27 -25.62 -11.36
CA LEU A 290 14.85 -24.49 -12.16
C LEU A 290 13.52 -24.85 -12.83
N VAL A 291 12.41 -24.36 -12.29
CA VAL A 291 11.15 -24.36 -13.03
C VAL A 291 11.22 -23.24 -14.05
N GLU A 292 11.51 -23.63 -15.29
CA GLU A 292 11.37 -22.82 -16.50
C GLU A 292 9.90 -22.39 -16.66
N LEU A 293 9.68 -21.07 -16.76
CA LEU A 293 8.41 -20.55 -17.25
C LEU A 293 8.36 -20.67 -18.78
N PRO A 294 7.25 -21.17 -19.35
CA PRO A 294 7.16 -21.46 -20.77
C PRO A 294 7.23 -20.18 -21.62
N LYS A 295 8.08 -20.23 -22.64
CA LYS A 295 8.16 -19.23 -23.72
C LYS A 295 6.95 -19.43 -24.62
N GLU A 296 5.90 -18.64 -24.44
CA GLU A 296 4.90 -18.47 -25.49
C GLU A 296 5.43 -17.51 -26.56
N SER A 297 5.56 -18.08 -27.75
CA SER A 297 5.87 -17.41 -29.00
C SER A 297 4.78 -16.39 -29.34
N VAL A 298 5.09 -15.11 -29.26
CA VAL A 298 4.27 -14.07 -29.89
C VAL A 298 4.66 -14.01 -31.36
N SER A 299 3.76 -14.52 -32.21
CA SER A 299 3.79 -14.30 -33.65
C SER A 299 3.64 -12.81 -33.94
N VAL A 300 4.61 -12.25 -34.66
CA VAL A 300 4.52 -10.92 -35.24
C VAL A 300 3.49 -10.99 -36.37
N VAL A 301 2.28 -10.52 -36.09
CA VAL A 301 1.33 -10.12 -37.14
C VAL A 301 1.71 -8.71 -37.56
N GLU A 302 2.37 -8.60 -38.71
CA GLU A 302 2.51 -7.33 -39.43
C GLU A 302 1.12 -6.83 -39.80
N LEU A 303 0.73 -5.68 -39.25
CA LEU A 303 -0.37 -4.89 -39.79
C LEU A 303 0.21 -3.87 -40.79
N PRO A 304 -0.41 -3.72 -41.96
CA PRO A 304 0.14 -2.91 -43.05
C PRO A 304 0.13 -1.42 -42.69
N ILE A 305 1.28 -0.78 -42.89
CA ILE A 305 1.44 0.66 -42.85
C ILE A 305 0.61 1.25 -44.00
N ALA A 306 -0.51 1.88 -43.66
CA ALA A 306 -1.19 2.79 -44.57
C ALA A 306 -0.36 4.06 -44.70
N ASN A 307 0.21 4.28 -45.89
CA ASN A 307 0.82 5.52 -46.29
C ASN A 307 -0.20 6.66 -46.21
N VAL A 308 -0.04 7.56 -45.25
CA VAL A 308 -0.69 8.87 -45.29
C VAL A 308 0.39 9.89 -45.66
N ALA A 309 0.25 10.43 -46.86
CA ALA A 309 1.09 11.47 -47.41
C ALA A 309 1.08 12.70 -46.48
N PHE A 310 2.26 13.14 -46.08
CA PHE A 310 2.47 14.44 -45.45
C PHE A 310 2.52 15.50 -46.54
N ASP A 311 1.43 16.23 -46.73
CA ASP A 311 1.47 17.51 -47.42
C ASP A 311 2.14 18.55 -46.52
N THR A 312 3.28 19.03 -47.01
CA THR A 312 4.04 20.14 -46.45
C THR A 312 3.25 21.44 -46.60
N ASN A 313 2.98 22.14 -45.49
CA ASN A 313 2.69 23.58 -45.56
C ASN A 313 3.44 24.34 -44.47
N ALA A 314 4.66 24.77 -44.83
CA ALA A 314 5.63 25.46 -43.99
C ALA A 314 5.39 26.99 -43.88
N ALA A 315 4.14 27.43 -43.83
CA ALA A 315 3.79 28.87 -43.95
C ALA A 315 3.15 29.51 -42.70
N SER A 316 3.06 28.82 -41.56
CA SER A 316 2.34 29.34 -40.37
C SER A 316 3.20 29.61 -39.12
N LEU A 317 4.50 29.32 -39.13
CA LEU A 317 5.37 29.44 -37.94
C LEU A 317 6.27 30.68 -37.89
N LEU A 318 6.22 31.55 -38.90
CA LEU A 318 6.97 32.82 -38.94
C LEU A 318 6.18 34.04 -38.45
N GLU A 319 4.88 33.88 -38.14
CA GLU A 319 4.01 35.00 -37.75
C GLU A 319 3.71 35.02 -36.23
N VAL A 320 3.94 33.91 -35.52
CA VAL A 320 3.75 33.82 -34.06
C VAL A 320 4.99 34.29 -33.29
N THR A 321 6.19 34.12 -33.87
CA THR A 321 7.47 34.53 -33.23
C THR A 321 7.76 36.03 -33.34
N ARG A 322 6.95 36.79 -34.09
CA ARG A 322 7.04 38.26 -34.18
C ARG A 322 6.16 39.00 -33.15
N LYS A 323 5.22 38.32 -32.48
CA LYS A 323 4.27 38.94 -31.51
C LYS A 323 4.64 38.81 -30.02
N LEU A 324 5.78 38.19 -29.69
CA LEU A 324 6.26 38.09 -28.30
C LEU A 324 7.48 38.95 -27.98
N LYS A 325 8.05 39.67 -28.97
CA LYS A 325 9.22 40.53 -28.75
C LYS A 325 8.87 42.00 -28.43
N ASP A 326 7.61 42.42 -28.62
CA ASP A 326 7.16 43.80 -28.41
C ASP A 326 6.39 44.04 -27.10
N LYS A 327 6.35 43.05 -26.19
CA LYS A 327 5.70 43.20 -24.86
C LYS A 327 6.67 43.34 -23.68
N ASN A 328 7.98 43.44 -23.92
CA ASN A 328 8.98 43.54 -22.85
C ASN A 328 9.84 44.81 -22.91
N ALA A 329 9.32 45.89 -23.50
CA ALA A 329 9.89 47.22 -23.46
C ALA A 329 8.83 48.22 -22.99
N GLY A 330 8.87 48.55 -21.69
CA GLY A 330 8.05 49.62 -21.12
C GLY A 330 7.37 49.23 -19.81
N ILE A 331 8.15 49.19 -18.72
CA ILE A 331 7.86 49.86 -17.44
C ILE A 331 9.23 50.01 -16.76
N CYS A 332 9.76 51.24 -16.85
CA CYS A 332 10.64 51.80 -15.83
C CYS A 332 9.77 52.37 -14.71
#